data_AF-A0A1Z4MVL5-F1
#
_entry.id   AF-A0A1Z4MVL5-F1
#
_cell.length_a   1.000
_cell.length_b   1.000
_cell.length_c   1.000
_cell.angle_alpha   90.00
_cell.angle_beta   90.00
_cell.angle_gamma   90.00
#
_symmetry.space_group_name_H-M   'P 1'
#
loop_
_entity.id
_entity.type
_entity.pdbx_description
1 polymer ?
#
loop_
_entity_poly.entity_id
_entity_poly.type
_entity_poly.pdbx_seq_one_letter_code
_entity_poly.pdbx_strand_id
1 'polypeptide(L)'
;MSDRPLKFLLIDQDPIFRLGLRVALAEIPNLQIVSEVETDTAALQVLAELAQQDPNYVNLVVLELGNPRFPQLQQQGLQFCRQLKVLYPNLPVLLLSSVTEPELLLAAKAAGVNGYCPKGTAVSELVTAMQAVAQGGSFWFTVGLAQNSALPTQNSVLTQNSPLPFARLRNNWRLSGIAYIEASLNSVTAQLQVPGLPVMDQAILAGRRRELLAARWLLNHLLAAPQERQPEPQVIPDAMQLPSPMTSLNNAIAPSNTSNLIQLQDSLPLLSPRTLQSNLFAACITKLQLPLENVTDIPLEIDILRVDKKRELLYLILQKLAKQLDELRVAEISINQLYDLKNSLIYDLWQSTVADFFGRFSRLQVGDRKLEIVNILLQNPQPIQTAILQKIPLLMELFTYLLFQRDLQIDNTSYPADSPEAQSQALMILENFLIQLANGVVQPLLNYFADVEVIKQDFYDRRLISTREIERFRNDLSWKYRLNNYINEPTAIFESRYELFVFAPRGIAKTSIYAPRNQELTQLSGMPLAVTLLLEFRDAIAPRLKSLLAIFGSGIVFILTQVIGRGLGLIGRGILQGIGNVSLTDKNLRRNSEKRQRG
;
A
#
# COMPACT_ATOMS: atom_id res chain seq x y z
N MET A 1 33.00 -6.96 -30.73
CA MET A 1 32.32 -5.78 -30.13
C MET A 1 33.27 -5.22 -29.09
N SER A 2 33.48 -3.91 -29.04
CA SER A 2 34.55 -3.30 -28.24
C SER A 2 34.35 -3.59 -26.75
N ASP A 3 35.29 -4.31 -26.11
CA ASP A 3 35.34 -4.62 -24.67
C ASP A 3 35.55 -3.38 -23.76
N ARG A 4 35.16 -2.18 -24.22
CA ARG A 4 35.34 -0.94 -23.45
C ARG A 4 34.04 -0.60 -22.73
N PRO A 5 34.08 -0.36 -21.41
CA PRO A 5 32.90 0.02 -20.65
C PRO A 5 32.37 1.37 -21.15
N LEU A 6 31.04 1.48 -21.26
CA LEU A 6 30.35 2.73 -21.53
C LEU A 6 30.47 3.64 -20.31
N LYS A 7 31.22 4.71 -20.46
CA LYS A 7 31.56 5.73 -19.47
C LYS A 7 30.65 6.94 -19.61
N PHE A 8 29.77 7.15 -18.64
CA PHE A 8 28.77 8.21 -18.73
C PHE A 8 28.78 9.15 -17.52
N LEU A 9 28.36 10.38 -17.76
CA LEU A 9 28.10 11.39 -16.73
C LEU A 9 26.60 11.39 -16.43
N LEU A 10 26.25 11.29 -15.14
CA LEU A 10 24.86 11.39 -14.69
C LEU A 10 24.60 12.78 -14.10
N ILE A 11 23.60 13.47 -14.65
CA ILE A 11 23.18 14.81 -14.24
C ILE A 11 21.72 14.74 -13.81
N ASP A 12 21.48 14.85 -12.52
CA ASP A 12 20.12 14.85 -11.97
C ASP A 12 20.12 15.65 -10.66
N GLN A 13 19.11 16.48 -10.44
CA GLN A 13 18.98 17.24 -9.19
C GLN A 13 18.55 16.36 -8.01
N ASP A 14 17.95 15.20 -8.27
CA ASP A 14 17.45 14.29 -7.25
C ASP A 14 18.57 13.32 -6.77
N PRO A 15 19.13 13.51 -5.56
CA PRO A 15 20.18 12.64 -5.03
C PRO A 15 19.70 11.19 -4.81
N ILE A 16 18.40 10.97 -4.61
CA ILE A 16 17.83 9.63 -4.43
C ILE A 16 17.79 8.91 -5.78
N PHE A 17 17.36 9.61 -6.84
CA PHE A 17 17.37 9.04 -8.17
C PHE A 17 18.79 8.67 -8.61
N ARG A 18 19.78 9.54 -8.34
CA ARG A 18 21.20 9.25 -8.60
C ARG A 18 21.67 8.00 -7.86
N LEU A 19 21.41 7.92 -6.56
CA LEU A 19 21.74 6.75 -5.75
C LEU A 19 21.09 5.46 -6.27
N GLY A 20 19.78 5.49 -6.54
CA GLY A 20 19.04 4.34 -7.03
C GLY A 20 19.54 3.86 -8.38
N LEU A 21 19.80 4.79 -9.31
CA LEU A 21 20.33 4.45 -10.63
C LEU A 21 21.75 3.89 -10.55
N ARG A 22 22.61 4.45 -9.70
CA ARG A 22 23.95 3.91 -9.45
C ARG A 22 23.91 2.48 -8.94
N VAL A 23 23.05 2.19 -7.97
CA VAL A 23 22.90 0.82 -7.42
C VAL A 23 22.36 -0.12 -8.50
N ALA A 24 21.32 0.28 -9.23
CA ALA A 24 20.71 -0.54 -10.28
C ALA A 24 21.67 -0.85 -11.44
N LEU A 25 22.56 0.07 -11.79
CA LEU A 25 23.53 -0.11 -12.88
C LEU A 25 24.84 -0.76 -12.43
N ALA A 26 25.12 -0.85 -11.12
CA ALA A 26 26.36 -1.44 -10.61
C ALA A 26 26.52 -2.93 -10.93
N GLU A 27 25.40 -3.65 -11.10
CA GLU A 27 25.39 -5.08 -11.44
C GLU A 27 25.54 -5.34 -12.95
N ILE A 28 25.54 -4.29 -13.78
CA ILE A 28 25.57 -4.43 -15.23
C ILE A 28 27.01 -4.29 -15.74
N PRO A 29 27.60 -5.36 -16.30
CA PRO A 29 28.94 -5.28 -16.86
C PRO A 29 28.97 -4.31 -18.04
N ASN A 30 30.11 -3.64 -18.22
CA ASN A 30 30.34 -2.68 -19.31
C ASN A 30 29.58 -1.34 -19.20
N LEU A 31 29.07 -0.98 -18.03
CA LEU A 31 28.63 0.38 -17.70
C LEU A 31 29.49 0.95 -16.58
N GLN A 32 29.90 2.22 -16.72
CA GLN A 32 30.65 2.94 -15.71
C GLN A 32 30.13 4.37 -15.58
N ILE A 33 29.69 4.74 -14.39
CA ILE A 33 29.41 6.14 -14.04
C ILE A 33 30.75 6.80 -13.75
N VAL A 34 31.13 7.78 -14.56
CA VAL A 34 32.39 8.53 -14.39
C VAL A 34 32.26 9.56 -13.28
N SER A 35 31.11 10.23 -13.23
CA SER A 35 30.79 11.23 -12.22
C SER A 35 29.28 11.41 -12.14
N GLU A 36 28.83 11.95 -11.02
CA GLU A 36 27.44 12.28 -10.73
C GLU A 36 27.39 13.71 -10.23
N VAL A 37 26.53 14.52 -10.84
CA VAL A 37 26.44 15.94 -10.52
C VAL A 37 24.98 16.38 -10.41
N GLU A 38 24.76 17.39 -9.57
CA GLU A 38 23.42 17.92 -9.30
C GLU A 38 23.04 19.08 -10.23
N THR A 39 24.03 19.84 -10.72
CA THR A 39 23.80 21.11 -11.42
C THR A 39 24.50 21.16 -12.77
N ASP A 40 23.90 21.90 -13.71
CA ASP A 40 24.44 22.17 -15.04
C ASP A 40 25.86 22.77 -14.98
N THR A 41 26.11 23.65 -14.00
CA THR A 41 27.43 24.26 -13.80
C THR A 41 28.48 23.25 -13.36
N ALA A 42 28.13 22.34 -12.45
CA ALA A 42 29.04 21.28 -12.01
C ALA A 42 29.30 20.28 -13.14
N ALA A 43 28.29 20.00 -13.98
CA ALA A 43 28.45 19.15 -15.16
C ALA A 43 29.47 19.71 -16.15
N LEU A 44 29.40 21.01 -16.47
CA LEU A 44 30.38 21.66 -17.37
C LEU A 44 31.79 21.65 -16.78
N GLN A 45 31.92 21.89 -15.47
CA GLN A 45 33.21 21.85 -14.81
C GLN A 45 33.83 20.45 -14.90
N VAL A 46 33.08 19.41 -14.55
CA VAL A 46 33.54 18.01 -14.63
C VAL A 46 33.88 17.61 -16.07
N LEU A 47 33.06 17.99 -17.05
CA LEU A 47 33.34 17.72 -18.46
C LEU A 47 34.61 18.43 -18.94
N ALA A 48 34.85 19.67 -18.51
CA ALA A 48 36.06 20.40 -18.86
C ALA A 48 37.32 19.77 -18.24
N GLU A 49 37.24 19.37 -16.97
CA GLU A 49 38.34 18.69 -16.27
C GLU A 49 38.68 17.33 -16.91
N LEU A 50 37.67 16.53 -17.25
CA LEU A 50 37.87 15.22 -17.90
C LEU A 50 38.36 15.36 -19.34
N ALA A 51 37.87 16.34 -20.09
CA ALA A 51 38.30 16.58 -21.46
C ALA A 51 39.77 17.00 -21.57
N GLN A 52 40.35 17.62 -20.53
CA GLN A 52 41.79 17.90 -20.48
C GLN A 52 42.64 16.62 -20.41
N GLN A 53 42.10 15.55 -19.82
CA GLN A 53 42.79 14.26 -19.72
C GLN A 53 42.63 13.45 -21.00
N ASP A 54 41.38 13.26 -21.44
CA ASP A 54 41.04 12.59 -22.69
C ASP A 54 39.69 13.15 -23.20
N PRO A 55 39.65 13.82 -24.36
CA PRO A 55 38.42 14.37 -24.93
C PRO A 55 37.29 13.35 -25.14
N ASN A 56 37.61 12.06 -25.22
CA ASN A 56 36.64 10.97 -25.44
C ASN A 56 36.40 10.12 -24.18
N TYR A 57 36.84 10.60 -23.00
CA TYR A 57 36.71 9.85 -21.75
C TYR A 57 35.25 9.57 -21.36
N VAL A 58 34.38 10.57 -21.56
CA VAL A 58 32.93 10.46 -21.39
C VAL A 58 32.30 10.25 -22.76
N ASN A 59 31.52 9.19 -22.91
CA ASN A 59 30.89 8.81 -24.18
C ASN A 59 29.35 8.90 -24.13
N LEU A 60 28.77 9.29 -23.01
CA LEU A 60 27.35 9.59 -22.89
C LEU A 60 27.09 10.56 -21.73
N VAL A 61 26.15 11.48 -21.92
CA VAL A 61 25.55 12.26 -20.83
C VAL A 61 24.12 11.77 -20.64
N VAL A 62 23.79 11.38 -19.40
CA VAL A 62 22.41 11.08 -18.98
C VAL A 62 21.93 12.25 -18.15
N LEU A 63 20.87 12.92 -18.61
CA LEU A 63 20.43 14.22 -18.08
C LEU A 63 18.94 14.22 -17.71
N GLU A 64 18.62 14.69 -16.51
CA GLU A 64 17.28 15.13 -16.15
C GLU A 64 17.04 16.55 -16.69
N LEU A 65 15.95 16.73 -17.45
CA LEU A 65 15.63 18.00 -18.12
C LEU A 65 15.09 19.06 -17.15
N GLY A 66 14.50 18.64 -16.03
CA GLY A 66 13.97 19.53 -15.00
C GLY A 66 12.59 19.13 -14.54
N ASN A 67 12.20 19.64 -13.37
CA ASN A 67 10.96 19.25 -12.72
C ASN A 67 9.74 19.80 -13.48
N PRO A 68 8.74 18.96 -13.84
CA PRO A 68 7.54 19.39 -14.57
C PRO A 68 6.69 20.43 -13.85
N ARG A 69 6.87 20.60 -12.53
CA ARG A 69 6.19 21.63 -11.75
C ARG A 69 6.81 23.02 -11.85
N PHE A 70 8.03 23.11 -12.40
CA PHE A 70 8.78 24.35 -12.53
C PHE A 70 9.22 24.55 -13.99
N PRO A 71 8.37 25.14 -14.84
CA PRO A 71 8.66 25.32 -16.27
C PRO A 71 9.96 26.07 -16.57
N GLN A 72 10.40 26.95 -15.66
CA GLN A 72 11.67 27.66 -15.76
C GLN A 72 12.88 26.71 -15.71
N LEU A 73 12.83 25.65 -14.89
CA LEU A 73 13.90 24.65 -14.83
C LEU A 73 13.96 23.83 -16.12
N GLN A 74 12.82 23.51 -16.73
CA GLN A 74 12.78 22.81 -18.02
C GLN A 74 13.37 23.65 -19.15
N GLN A 75 13.10 24.96 -19.15
CA GLN A 75 13.72 25.88 -20.10
C GLN A 75 15.23 25.99 -19.89
N GLN A 76 15.69 26.04 -18.63
CA GLN A 76 17.11 26.02 -18.29
C GLN A 76 17.79 24.72 -18.76
N GLY A 77 17.18 23.55 -18.52
CA GLY A 77 17.70 22.26 -18.99
C GLY A 77 17.79 22.17 -20.52
N LEU A 78 16.82 22.75 -21.25
CA LEU A 78 16.89 22.86 -22.72
C LEU A 78 18.01 23.80 -23.18
N GLN A 79 18.22 24.94 -22.51
CA GLN A 79 19.34 25.84 -22.79
C GLN A 79 20.67 25.15 -22.53
N PHE A 80 20.76 24.38 -21.45
CA PHE A 80 21.93 23.59 -21.11
C PHE A 80 22.23 22.51 -22.16
N CYS A 81 21.21 21.80 -22.66
CA CYS A 81 21.38 20.85 -23.79
C CYS A 81 22.01 21.54 -25.02
N ARG A 82 21.55 22.74 -25.38
CA ARG A 82 22.12 23.51 -26.50
C ARG A 82 23.57 23.90 -26.23
N GLN A 83 23.85 24.36 -25.01
CA GLN A 83 25.21 24.72 -24.59
C GLN A 83 26.15 23.52 -24.67
N LEU A 84 25.73 22.35 -24.18
CA LEU A 84 26.48 21.10 -24.29
C LEU A 84 26.79 20.75 -25.75
N LYS A 85 25.83 20.91 -26.66
CA LYS A 85 26.03 20.59 -28.08
C LYS A 85 26.92 21.60 -28.81
N VAL A 86 26.97 22.85 -28.35
CA VAL A 86 27.93 23.84 -28.87
C VAL A 86 29.35 23.50 -28.41
N LEU A 87 29.53 23.17 -27.13
CA LEU A 87 30.86 22.90 -26.55
C LEU A 87 31.40 21.51 -26.90
N TYR A 88 30.51 20.51 -26.98
CA TYR A 88 30.83 19.11 -27.23
C TYR A 88 29.90 18.53 -28.32
N PRO A 89 30.11 18.88 -29.61
CA PRO A 89 29.18 18.53 -30.70
C PRO A 89 28.92 17.03 -30.87
N ASN A 90 29.93 16.21 -30.60
CA ASN A 90 29.87 14.76 -30.79
C ASN A 90 29.44 13.99 -29.54
N LEU A 91 29.26 14.65 -28.39
CA LEU A 91 28.91 13.99 -27.12
C LEU A 91 27.41 13.62 -27.14
N PRO A 92 27.05 12.33 -27.08
CA PRO A 92 25.65 11.92 -27.06
C PRO A 92 24.96 12.33 -25.76
N VAL A 93 23.71 12.78 -25.86
CA VAL A 93 22.87 13.17 -24.71
C VAL A 93 21.59 12.35 -24.71
N LEU A 94 21.35 11.61 -23.64
CA LEU A 94 20.13 10.87 -23.36
C LEU A 94 19.38 11.57 -22.23
N LEU A 95 18.14 11.98 -22.48
CA LEU A 95 17.27 12.48 -21.42
C LEU A 95 16.67 11.32 -20.63
N LEU A 96 16.74 11.41 -19.31
CA LEU A 96 16.07 10.51 -18.37
C LEU A 96 15.22 11.38 -17.44
N SER A 97 13.97 11.61 -17.83
CA SER A 97 13.15 12.68 -17.25
C SER A 97 11.70 12.25 -16.97
N SER A 98 11.04 12.90 -16.01
CA SER A 98 9.59 12.76 -15.81
C SER A 98 8.73 13.60 -16.77
N VAL A 99 9.36 14.45 -17.59
CA VAL A 99 8.71 15.30 -18.60
C VAL A 99 8.14 14.46 -19.73
N THR A 100 6.84 14.59 -20.02
CA THR A 100 6.15 13.81 -21.07
C THR A 100 5.50 14.69 -22.13
N GLU A 101 5.56 16.01 -21.98
CA GLU A 101 4.96 16.98 -22.88
C GLU A 101 5.62 16.89 -24.28
N PRO A 102 4.84 16.58 -25.34
CA PRO A 102 5.39 16.40 -26.69
C PRO A 102 6.16 17.61 -27.22
N GLU A 103 5.71 18.83 -26.89
CA GLU A 103 6.35 20.08 -27.32
C GLU A 103 7.77 20.23 -26.75
N LEU A 104 7.96 19.87 -25.47
CA LEU A 104 9.27 19.91 -24.82
C LEU A 104 10.20 18.82 -25.36
N LEU A 105 9.68 17.62 -25.63
CA LEU A 105 10.46 16.55 -26.24
C LEU A 105 10.90 16.90 -27.67
N LEU A 106 10.02 17.56 -28.45
CA LEU A 106 10.37 18.11 -29.76
C LEU A 106 11.42 19.22 -29.65
N ALA A 107 11.29 20.11 -28.66
CA ALA A 107 12.28 21.15 -28.40
C ALA A 107 13.64 20.59 -27.97
N ALA A 108 13.66 19.52 -27.17
CA ALA A 108 14.87 18.79 -26.78
C ALA A 108 15.53 18.13 -27.99
N LYS A 109 14.73 17.48 -28.85
CA LYS A 109 15.23 16.90 -30.11
C LYS A 109 15.83 17.99 -31.01
N ALA A 110 15.18 19.14 -31.12
CA ALA A 110 15.69 20.29 -31.87
C ALA A 110 16.96 20.91 -31.23
N ALA A 111 17.14 20.76 -29.91
CA ALA A 111 18.34 21.16 -29.19
C ALA A 111 19.53 20.18 -29.37
N GLY A 112 19.36 19.10 -30.14
CA GLY A 112 20.41 18.14 -30.45
C GLY A 112 20.48 16.93 -29.51
N VAL A 113 19.51 16.76 -28.62
CA VAL A 113 19.38 15.56 -27.77
C VAL A 113 19.21 14.30 -28.64
N ASN A 114 19.91 13.23 -28.29
CA ASN A 114 19.96 12.00 -29.08
C ASN A 114 18.88 11.00 -28.68
N GLY A 115 18.42 11.04 -27.42
CA GLY A 115 17.36 10.16 -26.97
C GLY A 115 16.60 10.66 -25.73
N TYR A 116 15.51 9.96 -25.42
CA TYR A 116 14.66 10.20 -24.26
C TYR A 116 14.09 8.89 -23.72
N CYS A 117 14.17 8.74 -22.39
CA CYS A 117 13.50 7.72 -21.60
C CYS A 117 12.74 8.38 -20.43
N PRO A 118 11.50 7.97 -20.14
CA PRO A 118 10.81 8.43 -18.93
C PRO A 118 11.48 7.87 -17.67
N LYS A 119 11.51 8.66 -16.60
CA LYS A 119 11.85 8.14 -15.26
C LYS A 119 10.87 7.01 -14.90
N GLY A 120 11.40 5.87 -14.46
CA GLY A 120 10.63 4.65 -14.24
C GLY A 120 10.70 3.62 -15.39
N THR A 121 11.41 3.94 -16.48
CA THR A 121 11.80 2.95 -17.50
C THR A 121 12.52 1.77 -16.85
N ALA A 122 12.20 0.54 -17.26
CA ALA A 122 12.87 -0.65 -16.75
C ALA A 122 14.38 -0.58 -17.05
N VAL A 123 15.21 -1.03 -16.11
CA VAL A 123 16.68 -0.90 -16.19
C VAL A 123 17.23 -1.54 -17.47
N SER A 124 16.72 -2.71 -17.88
CA SER A 124 17.13 -3.38 -19.12
C SER A 124 16.86 -2.56 -20.38
N GLU A 125 15.73 -1.85 -20.42
CA GLU A 125 15.37 -0.98 -21.54
C GLU A 125 16.19 0.30 -21.53
N LEU A 126 16.43 0.89 -20.35
CA LEU A 126 17.32 2.05 -20.21
C LEU A 126 18.74 1.73 -20.68
N VAL A 127 19.29 0.57 -20.33
CA VAL A 127 20.61 0.12 -20.77
C VAL A 127 20.65 -0.01 -22.30
N THR A 128 19.59 -0.58 -22.89
CA THR A 128 19.45 -0.68 -24.34
C THR A 128 19.46 0.71 -24.99
N ALA A 129 18.73 1.67 -24.42
CA ALA A 129 18.70 3.05 -24.90
C ALA A 129 20.08 3.73 -24.79
N MET A 130 20.76 3.58 -23.65
CA MET A 130 22.09 4.13 -23.42
C MET A 130 23.10 3.60 -24.44
N GLN A 131 23.10 2.29 -24.71
CA GLN A 131 23.98 1.67 -25.70
C GLN A 131 23.68 2.16 -27.12
N ALA A 132 22.40 2.23 -27.49
CA ALA A 132 21.99 2.71 -28.82
C ALA A 132 22.42 4.16 -29.06
N VAL A 133 22.22 5.03 -28.07
CA VAL A 133 22.59 6.45 -28.15
C VAL A 133 24.11 6.63 -28.16
N ALA A 134 24.85 5.88 -27.34
CA ALA A 134 26.30 5.95 -27.29
C ALA A 134 26.99 5.48 -28.58
N GLN A 135 26.35 4.60 -29.35
CA GLN A 135 26.83 4.15 -30.66
C GLN A 135 26.51 5.14 -31.80
N GLY A 136 25.99 6.34 -31.48
CA GLY A 136 25.62 7.36 -32.45
C GLY A 136 24.19 7.21 -32.99
N GLY A 137 23.41 6.27 -32.46
CA GLY A 137 21.99 6.11 -32.77
C GLY A 137 21.10 7.10 -32.02
N SER A 138 19.78 6.92 -32.17
CA SER A 138 18.77 7.67 -31.42
C SER A 138 17.77 6.71 -30.77
N PHE A 139 17.35 7.00 -29.54
CA PHE A 139 16.35 6.21 -28.84
C PHE A 139 15.31 7.13 -28.19
N TRP A 140 14.07 7.10 -28.67
CA TRP A 140 12.99 7.95 -28.12
C TRP A 140 11.84 7.05 -27.69
N PHE A 141 11.65 6.94 -26.37
CA PHE A 141 10.54 6.18 -25.82
C PHE A 141 9.21 6.82 -26.23
N THR A 142 8.32 6.04 -26.84
CA THR A 142 6.97 6.47 -27.23
C THR A 142 5.94 5.62 -26.50
N VAL A 143 5.01 6.26 -25.78
CA VAL A 143 3.79 5.57 -25.32
C VAL A 143 2.98 5.25 -26.58
N GLY A 144 2.69 3.97 -26.80
CA GLY A 144 2.23 3.42 -28.08
C GLY A 144 1.21 4.26 -28.87
N LEU A 145 1.72 5.03 -29.81
CA LEU A 145 1.24 4.99 -31.18
C LEU A 145 2.23 4.11 -31.94
N ALA A 146 2.00 2.81 -31.92
CA ALA A 146 2.78 1.87 -32.70
C ALA A 146 2.66 2.27 -34.19
N GLN A 147 3.75 2.82 -34.73
CA GLN A 147 3.89 3.05 -36.15
C GLN A 147 3.98 1.69 -36.83
N ASN A 148 2.92 1.36 -37.57
CA ASN A 148 3.01 0.47 -38.71
C ASN A 148 3.88 1.13 -39.78
N SER A 149 5.05 0.56 -40.01
CA SER A 149 5.85 0.69 -41.24
C SER A 149 6.81 -0.51 -41.25
N ALA A 150 6.85 -1.42 -42.22
CA ALA A 150 6.15 -1.55 -43.49
C ALA A 150 6.23 -3.03 -43.93
N LEU A 151 5.18 -3.52 -44.61
CA LEU A 151 5.23 -4.24 -45.91
C LEU A 151 3.77 -4.58 -46.32
N PRO A 152 3.36 -4.36 -47.59
CA PRO A 152 1.97 -4.51 -48.00
C PRO A 152 1.74 -5.87 -48.65
N THR A 153 0.78 -6.65 -48.15
CA THR A 153 0.08 -7.65 -48.98
C THR A 153 -1.27 -8.06 -48.39
N GLN A 154 -2.31 -7.54 -49.04
CA GLN A 154 -3.59 -8.17 -49.44
C GLN A 154 -4.54 -8.79 -48.38
N ASN A 155 -5.75 -8.22 -48.41
CA ASN A 155 -7.07 -8.81 -48.20
C ASN A 155 -7.41 -9.40 -46.82
N SER A 156 -8.27 -8.70 -46.07
CA SER A 156 -9.63 -9.21 -45.76
C SER A 156 -10.48 -8.23 -44.93
N VAL A 157 -11.61 -7.87 -45.52
CA VAL A 157 -12.96 -7.72 -44.94
C VAL A 157 -13.14 -6.90 -43.64
N LEU A 158 -13.84 -5.77 -43.81
CA LEU A 158 -14.53 -4.99 -42.80
C LEU A 158 -15.32 -5.86 -41.80
N THR A 159 -14.91 -5.89 -40.54
CA THR A 159 -15.83 -6.02 -39.41
C THR A 159 -15.45 -5.04 -38.31
N GLN A 160 -16.30 -4.03 -38.14
CA GLN A 160 -16.31 -3.15 -36.98
C GLN A 160 -16.73 -3.94 -35.75
N ASN A 161 -15.93 -3.82 -34.68
CA ASN A 161 -16.26 -3.86 -33.24
C ASN A 161 -15.18 -4.57 -32.44
N SER A 162 -14.12 -3.84 -32.10
CA SER A 162 -13.22 -4.21 -31.00
C SER A 162 -13.69 -3.47 -29.75
N PRO A 163 -13.99 -4.14 -28.62
CA PRO A 163 -14.38 -3.46 -27.40
C PRO A 163 -13.15 -2.82 -26.75
N LEU A 164 -13.37 -1.64 -26.14
CA LEU A 164 -12.38 -0.84 -25.42
C LEU A 164 -11.47 -1.69 -24.50
N PRO A 165 -10.19 -1.33 -24.30
CA PRO A 165 -9.19 -2.10 -23.53
C PRO A 165 -9.64 -2.47 -22.11
N PHE A 166 -10.48 -1.64 -21.48
CA PHE A 166 -11.08 -1.91 -20.17
C PHE A 166 -12.06 -3.11 -20.15
N ALA A 167 -12.71 -3.43 -21.28
CA ALA A 167 -13.63 -4.58 -21.36
C ALA A 167 -12.88 -5.91 -21.33
N ARG A 168 -11.69 -5.99 -21.97
CA ARG A 168 -10.82 -7.17 -21.94
C ARG A 168 -10.20 -7.38 -20.55
N LEU A 169 -9.72 -6.32 -19.92
CA LEU A 169 -9.19 -6.39 -18.55
C LEU A 169 -10.27 -6.83 -17.55
N ARG A 170 -11.47 -6.24 -17.66
CA ARG A 170 -12.62 -6.61 -16.81
C ARG A 170 -13.04 -8.06 -16.99
N ASN A 171 -13.09 -8.57 -18.23
CA ASN A 171 -13.45 -9.97 -18.48
C ASN A 171 -12.38 -10.94 -17.96
N ASN A 172 -11.09 -10.60 -18.10
CA ASN A 172 -10.02 -11.43 -17.55
C ASN A 172 -10.07 -11.48 -16.02
N TRP A 173 -10.29 -10.34 -15.34
CA TRP A 173 -10.43 -10.30 -13.89
C TRP A 173 -11.67 -11.06 -13.39
N ARG A 174 -12.78 -10.98 -14.13
CA ARG A 174 -14.00 -11.74 -13.84
C ARG A 174 -13.76 -13.24 -13.97
N LEU A 175 -13.13 -13.70 -15.06
CA LEU A 175 -12.86 -15.12 -15.30
C LEU A 175 -11.88 -15.71 -14.27
N SER A 176 -10.80 -14.97 -13.94
CA SER A 176 -9.85 -15.38 -12.90
C SER A 176 -10.48 -15.38 -11.49
N GLY A 177 -11.31 -14.39 -11.18
CA GLY A 177 -12.03 -14.31 -9.90
C GLY A 177 -13.06 -15.43 -9.72
N ILE A 178 -13.84 -15.75 -10.76
CA ILE A 178 -14.80 -16.87 -10.72
C ILE A 178 -14.08 -18.21 -10.57
N ALA A 179 -13.01 -18.44 -11.32
CA ALA A 179 -12.24 -19.69 -11.23
C ALA A 179 -11.68 -19.92 -9.81
N TYR A 180 -11.17 -18.88 -9.16
CA TYR A 180 -10.69 -18.96 -7.78
C TYR A 180 -11.82 -19.22 -6.78
N ILE A 181 -12.97 -18.56 -6.94
CA ILE A 181 -14.14 -18.73 -6.08
C ILE A 181 -14.73 -20.14 -6.25
N GLU A 182 -14.77 -20.70 -7.46
CA GLU A 182 -15.25 -22.05 -7.71
C GLU A 182 -14.31 -23.12 -7.15
N ALA A 183 -12.99 -22.96 -7.29
CA ALA A 183 -12.01 -23.84 -6.67
C ALA A 183 -12.14 -23.85 -5.13
N SER A 184 -12.35 -22.67 -4.53
CA SER A 184 -12.53 -22.51 -3.08
C SER A 184 -13.90 -23.01 -2.59
N LEU A 185 -14.96 -22.85 -3.40
CA LEU A 185 -16.27 -23.40 -3.08
C LEU A 185 -16.21 -24.93 -3.04
N ASN A 186 -15.58 -25.54 -4.04
CA ASN A 186 -15.45 -26.99 -4.15
C ASN A 186 -14.71 -27.59 -2.94
N SER A 187 -13.61 -26.96 -2.50
CA SER A 187 -12.86 -27.42 -1.34
C SER A 187 -13.65 -27.28 -0.03
N VAL A 188 -14.36 -26.17 0.19
CA VAL A 188 -15.19 -25.95 1.38
C VAL A 188 -16.41 -26.89 1.38
N THR A 189 -17.03 -27.17 0.22
CA THR A 189 -18.12 -28.15 0.14
C THR A 189 -17.64 -29.58 0.36
N ALA A 190 -16.46 -29.94 -0.11
CA ALA A 190 -15.87 -31.26 0.13
C ALA A 190 -15.56 -31.46 1.62
N GLN A 191 -15.07 -30.42 2.31
CA GLN A 191 -14.86 -30.44 3.75
C GLN A 191 -16.18 -30.61 4.51
N LEU A 192 -17.26 -29.92 4.11
CA LEU A 192 -18.59 -30.05 4.74
C LEU A 192 -19.25 -31.43 4.59
N GLN A 193 -18.78 -32.27 3.66
CA GLN A 193 -19.29 -33.63 3.44
C GLN A 193 -18.59 -34.68 4.31
N VAL A 194 -17.55 -34.32 5.07
CA VAL A 194 -16.85 -35.23 5.99
C VAL A 194 -17.77 -35.55 7.18
N PRO A 195 -18.15 -36.83 7.39
CA PRO A 195 -19.01 -37.20 8.51
C PRO A 195 -18.26 -37.09 9.84
N GLY A 196 -18.92 -36.57 10.88
CA GLY A 196 -18.35 -36.44 12.23
C GLY A 196 -17.70 -35.08 12.56
N LEU A 197 -17.87 -34.06 11.72
CA LEU A 197 -17.40 -32.71 11.99
C LEU A 197 -18.07 -32.09 13.24
N PRO A 198 -17.30 -31.41 14.12
CA PRO A 198 -17.86 -30.64 15.22
C PRO A 198 -18.84 -29.57 14.72
N VAL A 199 -19.93 -29.34 15.48
CA VAL A 199 -21.03 -28.42 15.09
C VAL A 199 -20.52 -26.99 14.82
N MET A 200 -19.49 -26.55 15.56
CA MET A 200 -18.87 -25.23 15.36
C MET A 200 -18.12 -25.13 14.03
N ASP A 201 -17.33 -26.15 13.70
CA ASP A 201 -16.57 -26.19 12.43
C ASP A 201 -17.51 -26.32 11.24
N GLN A 202 -18.59 -27.09 11.40
CA GLN A 202 -19.66 -27.18 10.40
C GLN A 202 -20.35 -25.82 10.20
N ALA A 203 -20.60 -25.06 11.27
CA ALA A 203 -21.19 -23.72 11.19
C ALA A 203 -20.24 -22.70 10.54
N ILE A 204 -18.95 -22.76 10.86
CA ILE A 204 -17.90 -21.91 10.28
C ILE A 204 -17.74 -22.20 8.78
N LEU A 205 -17.62 -23.47 8.39
CA LEU A 205 -17.51 -23.87 6.98
C LEU A 205 -18.81 -23.55 6.21
N ALA A 206 -19.97 -23.70 6.84
CA ALA A 206 -21.25 -23.27 6.25
C ALA A 206 -21.36 -21.73 6.13
N GLY A 207 -20.74 -20.97 7.03
CA GLY A 207 -20.57 -19.53 6.93
C GLY A 207 -19.70 -19.15 5.74
N ARG A 208 -18.49 -19.72 5.67
CA ARG A 208 -17.52 -19.50 4.58
C ARG A 208 -18.09 -19.88 3.21
N ARG A 209 -18.88 -20.95 3.12
CA ARG A 209 -19.61 -21.32 1.91
C ARG A 209 -20.62 -20.26 1.48
N ARG A 210 -21.39 -19.68 2.42
CA ARG A 210 -22.35 -18.60 2.14
C ARG A 210 -21.65 -17.33 1.67
N GLU A 211 -20.52 -16.99 2.27
CA GLU A 211 -19.70 -15.85 1.87
C GLU A 211 -19.15 -16.01 0.45
N LEU A 212 -18.64 -17.19 0.09
CA LEU A 212 -18.14 -17.46 -1.27
C LEU A 212 -19.28 -17.45 -2.31
N LEU A 213 -20.47 -17.95 -1.97
CA LEU A 213 -21.66 -17.86 -2.83
C LEU A 213 -22.11 -16.40 -3.01
N ALA A 214 -22.09 -15.62 -1.94
CA ALA A 214 -22.41 -14.19 -2.00
C ALA A 214 -21.37 -13.42 -2.82
N ALA A 215 -20.08 -13.72 -2.67
CA ALA A 215 -19.00 -13.13 -3.46
C ALA A 215 -19.13 -13.48 -4.96
N ARG A 216 -19.47 -14.73 -5.29
CA ARG A 216 -19.78 -15.17 -6.67
C ARG A 216 -20.96 -14.40 -7.25
N TRP A 217 -22.04 -14.27 -6.49
CA TRP A 217 -23.23 -13.52 -6.89
C TRP A 217 -22.90 -12.03 -7.13
N LEU A 218 -22.15 -11.42 -6.21
CA LEU A 218 -21.74 -10.02 -6.27
C LEU A 218 -20.85 -9.75 -7.50
N LEU A 219 -19.88 -10.63 -7.76
CA LEU A 219 -18.98 -10.53 -8.91
C LEU A 219 -19.73 -10.65 -10.24
N ASN A 220 -20.72 -11.54 -10.31
CA ASN A 220 -21.60 -11.67 -11.48
C ASN A 220 -22.58 -10.50 -11.63
N HIS A 221 -22.90 -9.78 -10.56
CA HIS A 221 -23.83 -8.64 -10.62
C HIS A 221 -23.13 -7.30 -10.89
N LEU A 222 -21.91 -7.10 -10.38
CA LEU A 222 -21.15 -5.84 -10.49
C LEU A 222 -20.28 -5.72 -11.74
N LEU A 223 -19.80 -6.84 -12.31
CA LEU A 223 -18.85 -6.83 -13.43
C LEU A 223 -19.45 -7.34 -14.76
N ALA A 224 -20.75 -7.66 -14.80
CA ALA A 224 -21.45 -8.04 -16.03
C ALA A 224 -21.77 -6.83 -16.92
N ALA A 225 -21.65 -6.98 -18.25
CA ALA A 225 -22.07 -5.97 -19.21
C ALA A 225 -23.62 -5.90 -19.31
N PRO A 226 -24.23 -4.76 -19.68
CA PRO A 226 -25.69 -4.60 -19.71
C PRO A 226 -26.46 -5.51 -20.70
N GLN A 227 -25.77 -6.26 -21.58
CA GLN A 227 -26.42 -7.09 -22.61
C GLN A 227 -26.50 -8.59 -22.31
N GLU A 228 -26.02 -9.07 -21.16
CA GLU A 228 -26.09 -10.50 -20.81
C GLU A 228 -26.87 -10.72 -19.51
N ARG A 229 -28.16 -10.35 -19.50
CA ARG A 229 -29.08 -10.83 -18.46
C ARG A 229 -30.16 -11.69 -19.10
N GLN A 230 -30.12 -12.99 -18.73
CA GLN A 230 -31.12 -14.08 -18.83
C GLN A 230 -31.00 -15.07 -20.00
N PRO A 231 -31.48 -16.33 -19.85
CA PRO A 231 -31.57 -17.21 -18.66
C PRO A 231 -30.93 -18.62 -18.88
N GLU A 232 -30.84 -19.42 -17.81
CA GLU A 232 -30.29 -20.80 -17.75
C GLU A 232 -30.74 -21.76 -18.87
N PRO A 233 -29.91 -22.78 -19.22
CA PRO A 233 -30.41 -24.03 -19.78
C PRO A 233 -30.01 -25.28 -18.97
N GLN A 234 -31.05 -25.89 -18.39
CA GLN A 234 -31.50 -27.29 -18.45
C GLN A 234 -30.51 -28.46 -18.32
N VAL A 235 -30.86 -29.33 -17.36
CA VAL A 235 -30.44 -30.72 -17.08
C VAL A 235 -30.75 -31.67 -18.26
N ILE A 236 -29.91 -32.70 -18.48
CA ILE A 236 -30.24 -34.14 -18.77
C ILE A 236 -28.93 -34.99 -18.81
N PRO A 237 -28.95 -36.30 -18.47
CA PRO A 237 -27.85 -37.04 -17.80
C PRO A 237 -27.17 -38.20 -18.57
N ASP A 238 -26.10 -38.75 -17.96
CA ASP A 238 -25.47 -40.10 -18.03
C ASP A 238 -24.99 -40.73 -19.36
N ALA A 239 -23.71 -41.15 -19.41
CA ALA A 239 -23.29 -42.58 -19.30
C ALA A 239 -21.92 -42.92 -19.97
N MET A 240 -21.26 -43.94 -19.37
CA MET A 240 -20.14 -44.82 -19.83
C MET A 240 -18.70 -44.40 -19.43
N GLN A 241 -18.13 -44.86 -18.29
CA GLN A 241 -17.50 -46.18 -17.95
C GLN A 241 -16.19 -46.49 -18.71
N LEU A 242 -14.99 -46.43 -18.09
CA LEU A 242 -14.20 -47.46 -17.32
C LEU A 242 -12.90 -47.86 -18.13
N PRO A 243 -11.87 -48.54 -17.58
CA PRO A 243 -10.95 -48.22 -16.49
C PRO A 243 -9.44 -48.41 -16.85
N SER A 244 -8.55 -48.10 -15.89
CA SER A 244 -7.09 -48.36 -15.88
C SER A 244 -6.72 -49.86 -15.79
N PRO A 245 -5.43 -50.22 -16.02
CA PRO A 245 -4.81 -51.20 -15.12
C PRO A 245 -3.39 -50.84 -14.64
N MET A 246 -3.08 -51.37 -13.46
CA MET A 246 -1.78 -51.42 -12.79
C MET A 246 -0.82 -52.40 -13.47
N THR A 247 0.49 -52.24 -13.27
CA THR A 247 1.37 -53.38 -12.97
C THR A 247 2.64 -52.94 -12.21
N SER A 248 3.03 -53.78 -11.27
CA SER A 248 4.10 -53.65 -10.29
C SER A 248 5.12 -54.80 -10.44
N LEU A 249 6.32 -54.57 -9.88
CA LEU A 249 7.32 -55.52 -9.31
C LEU A 249 8.52 -56.01 -10.17
N ASN A 250 9.69 -55.44 -9.83
CA ASN A 250 10.94 -56.03 -9.28
C ASN A 250 11.52 -57.39 -9.72
N ASN A 251 12.84 -57.37 -9.95
CA ASN A 251 13.93 -58.24 -9.42
C ASN A 251 15.27 -57.82 -10.10
N ALA A 252 16.52 -57.87 -9.58
CA ALA A 252 17.14 -58.23 -8.30
C ALA A 252 18.67 -57.85 -8.30
N ILE A 253 19.21 -57.41 -7.14
CA ILE A 253 20.51 -57.75 -6.44
C ILE A 253 21.87 -57.61 -7.23
N ALA A 254 22.68 -56.53 -7.08
CA ALA A 254 23.84 -56.24 -6.15
C ALA A 254 25.24 -56.78 -6.58
N PRO A 255 26.44 -56.30 -6.11
CA PRO A 255 26.80 -55.11 -5.27
C PRO A 255 28.05 -54.29 -5.77
N SER A 256 28.31 -53.07 -5.25
CA SER A 256 29.63 -52.62 -4.73
C SER A 256 29.72 -51.11 -4.40
N ASN A 257 30.15 -50.85 -3.16
CA ASN A 257 30.99 -49.76 -2.65
C ASN A 257 30.58 -48.28 -2.81
N THR A 258 29.98 -47.80 -1.73
CA THR A 258 30.06 -46.46 -1.15
C THR A 258 31.49 -45.88 -1.11
N SER A 259 31.68 -44.66 -1.62
CA SER A 259 32.36 -43.52 -0.98
C SER A 259 32.44 -42.33 -1.94
N ASN A 260 32.11 -41.14 -1.44
CA ASN A 260 32.32 -39.80 -2.03
C ASN A 260 31.33 -39.29 -3.09
N LEU A 261 30.15 -38.86 -2.64
CA LEU A 261 29.48 -37.67 -3.18
C LEU A 261 28.93 -36.85 -2.01
N ILE A 262 29.79 -36.00 -1.45
CA ILE A 262 29.45 -34.94 -0.49
C ILE A 262 29.01 -33.72 -1.30
N GLN A 263 27.80 -33.24 -0.99
CA GLN A 263 27.28 -31.86 -1.10
C GLN A 263 27.58 -31.06 -2.38
N LEU A 264 26.58 -30.99 -3.25
CA LEU A 264 26.19 -29.75 -3.90
C LEU A 264 24.76 -29.45 -3.44
N GLN A 265 24.67 -28.75 -2.30
CA GLN A 265 23.45 -28.15 -1.82
C GLN A 265 23.61 -26.66 -2.07
N ASP A 266 22.74 -26.14 -2.94
CA ASP A 266 22.70 -24.76 -3.40
C ASP A 266 22.79 -23.77 -2.23
N SER A 267 23.92 -23.09 -2.12
CA SER A 267 24.06 -21.90 -1.30
C SER A 267 23.35 -20.74 -1.99
N LEU A 268 22.08 -20.50 -1.61
CA LEU A 268 21.47 -19.18 -1.73
C LEU A 268 22.44 -18.15 -1.09
N PRO A 269 22.74 -17.02 -1.74
CA PRO A 269 23.60 -16.02 -1.12
C PRO A 269 22.92 -15.54 0.17
N LEU A 270 23.60 -15.69 1.31
CA LEU A 270 23.20 -15.03 2.56
C LEU A 270 22.95 -13.55 2.24
N LEU A 271 21.69 -13.10 2.35
CA LEU A 271 21.37 -11.68 2.20
C LEU A 271 22.23 -10.91 3.19
N SER A 272 22.93 -9.87 2.74
CA SER A 272 23.62 -8.98 3.68
C SER A 272 22.61 -8.04 4.36
N PRO A 273 22.89 -7.47 5.55
CA PRO A 273 21.98 -6.50 6.16
C PRO A 273 21.71 -5.28 5.26
N ARG A 274 22.69 -4.94 4.41
CA ARG A 274 22.55 -3.87 3.41
C ARG A 274 21.61 -4.24 2.28
N THR A 275 21.65 -5.49 1.81
CA THR A 275 20.72 -5.99 0.78
C THR A 275 19.29 -6.00 1.32
N LEU A 276 19.11 -6.44 2.57
CA LEU A 276 17.82 -6.41 3.26
C LEU A 276 17.25 -4.99 3.35
N GLN A 277 18.07 -4.03 3.80
CA GLN A 277 17.69 -2.61 3.84
C GLN A 277 17.34 -2.09 2.44
N SER A 278 18.17 -2.36 1.44
CA SER A 278 17.95 -1.88 0.07
C SER A 278 16.61 -2.35 -0.48
N ASN A 279 16.28 -3.64 -0.32
CA ASN A 279 15.02 -4.21 -0.78
C ASN A 279 13.82 -3.58 -0.07
N LEU A 280 13.89 -3.45 1.26
CA LEU A 280 12.82 -2.87 2.05
C LEU A 280 12.59 -1.39 1.70
N PHE A 281 13.68 -0.64 1.52
CA PHE A 281 13.62 0.79 1.22
C PHE A 281 13.13 1.02 -0.21
N ALA A 282 13.54 0.20 -1.18
CA ALA A 282 13.02 0.25 -2.54
C ALA A 282 11.50 -0.02 -2.59
N ALA A 283 11.01 -1.00 -1.81
CA ALA A 283 9.57 -1.25 -1.68
C ALA A 283 8.82 -0.06 -1.07
N CYS A 284 9.38 0.55 -0.02
CA CYS A 284 8.82 1.76 0.59
C CYS A 284 8.81 2.96 -0.38
N ILE A 285 9.89 3.18 -1.12
CA ILE A 285 10.01 4.24 -2.14
C ILE A 285 8.95 4.07 -3.22
N THR A 286 8.70 2.84 -3.67
CA THR A 286 7.66 2.51 -4.65
C THR A 286 6.27 2.91 -4.11
N LYS A 287 6.00 2.62 -2.84
CA LYS A 287 4.72 3.00 -2.22
C LYS A 287 4.59 4.51 -1.95
N LEU A 288 5.69 5.23 -1.70
CA LEU A 288 5.67 6.70 -1.57
C LEU A 288 5.22 7.44 -2.84
N GLN A 289 5.26 6.76 -4.00
CA GLN A 289 4.73 7.29 -5.26
C GLN A 289 3.19 7.21 -5.34
N LEU A 290 2.55 6.41 -4.48
CA LEU A 290 1.09 6.35 -4.37
C LEU A 290 0.51 7.69 -3.87
N PRO A 291 -0.82 7.88 -3.97
CA PRO A 291 -1.49 8.99 -3.30
C PRO A 291 -1.18 8.99 -1.80
N LEU A 292 -0.89 10.17 -1.23
CA LEU A 292 -0.57 10.36 0.18
C LEU A 292 -1.67 11.13 0.93
N GLU A 293 -2.89 11.11 0.39
CA GLU A 293 -4.07 11.62 1.09
C GLU A 293 -4.38 10.70 2.27
N ASN A 294 -4.70 11.26 3.43
CA ASN A 294 -5.11 10.47 4.57
C ASN A 294 -6.57 10.02 4.37
N VAL A 295 -6.76 8.70 4.27
CA VAL A 295 -8.09 8.09 4.10
C VAL A 295 -8.61 7.49 5.41
N THR A 296 -7.94 7.79 6.52
CA THR A 296 -8.38 7.38 7.87
C THR A 296 -9.23 8.47 8.51
N ASP A 297 -9.96 8.09 9.55
CA ASP A 297 -10.75 9.03 10.35
C ASP A 297 -9.90 9.78 11.41
N ILE A 298 -8.57 9.60 11.38
CA ILE A 298 -7.64 10.15 12.36
C ILE A 298 -6.78 11.23 11.69
N PRO A 299 -6.84 12.51 12.13
CA PRO A 299 -6.04 13.56 11.52
C PRO A 299 -4.53 13.35 11.78
N LEU A 300 -3.71 13.44 10.73
CA LEU A 300 -2.26 13.38 10.83
C LEU A 300 -1.69 14.79 10.68
N GLU A 301 -0.68 15.16 11.46
CA GLU A 301 -0.06 16.49 11.41
C GLU A 301 0.41 16.84 9.99
N ILE A 302 0.93 15.84 9.28
CA ILE A 302 1.36 15.99 7.88
C ILE A 302 0.23 16.30 6.90
N ASP A 303 -1.05 16.15 7.28
CA ASP A 303 -2.20 16.45 6.40
C ASP A 303 -2.34 17.94 6.10
N ILE A 304 -1.74 18.80 6.91
CA ILE A 304 -1.66 20.22 6.57
C ILE A 304 -0.77 20.48 5.36
N LEU A 305 0.19 19.60 5.07
CA LEU A 305 1.17 19.81 4.03
C LEU A 305 0.59 19.53 2.64
N ARG A 306 1.10 20.26 1.65
CA ARG A 306 0.95 19.91 0.23
C ARG A 306 1.53 18.53 -0.04
N VAL A 307 0.97 17.83 -1.02
CA VAL A 307 1.38 16.46 -1.36
C VAL A 307 2.87 16.34 -1.69
N ASP A 308 3.45 17.32 -2.40
CA ASP A 308 4.89 17.38 -2.66
C ASP A 308 5.72 17.56 -1.40
N LYS A 309 5.35 18.51 -0.52
CA LYS A 309 6.05 18.73 0.75
C LYS A 309 5.93 17.55 1.70
N LYS A 310 4.77 16.89 1.73
CA LYS A 310 4.55 15.63 2.45
C LYS A 310 5.50 14.54 1.93
N ARG A 311 5.60 14.38 0.61
CA ARG A 311 6.48 13.38 -0.01
C ARG A 311 7.97 13.70 0.19
N GLU A 312 8.37 14.95 0.03
CA GLU A 312 9.72 15.46 0.29
C GLU A 312 10.15 15.14 1.72
N LEU A 313 9.30 15.41 2.71
CA LEU A 313 9.56 15.10 4.12
C LEU A 313 9.75 13.59 4.34
N LEU A 314 8.86 12.76 3.82
CA LEU A 314 8.94 11.30 3.99
C LEU A 314 10.21 10.72 3.34
N TYR A 315 10.61 11.22 2.17
CA TYR A 315 11.87 10.84 1.54
C TYR A 315 13.09 11.28 2.34
N LEU A 316 13.10 12.51 2.84
CA LEU A 316 14.17 13.03 3.67
C LEU A 316 14.37 12.17 4.93
N ILE A 317 13.27 11.76 5.58
CA ILE A 317 13.33 10.88 6.74
C ILE A 317 13.92 9.53 6.37
N LEU A 318 13.45 8.91 5.28
CA LEU A 318 13.95 7.61 4.83
C LEU A 318 15.44 7.66 4.51
N GLN A 319 15.91 8.73 3.86
CA GLN A 319 17.33 8.96 3.56
C GLN A 319 18.17 9.11 4.83
N LYS A 320 17.69 9.89 5.81
CA LYS A 320 18.39 10.08 7.08
C LYS A 320 18.44 8.80 7.89
N LEU A 321 17.37 8.02 7.90
CA LEU A 321 17.34 6.70 8.51
C LEU A 321 18.36 5.76 7.85
N ALA A 322 18.47 5.75 6.52
CA ALA A 322 19.47 4.94 5.82
C ALA A 322 20.88 5.28 6.30
N LYS A 323 21.20 6.59 6.36
CA LYS A 323 22.50 7.08 6.83
C LYS A 323 22.77 6.68 8.29
N GLN A 324 21.79 6.84 9.17
CA GLN A 324 21.91 6.48 10.58
C GLN A 324 22.13 4.97 10.76
N LEU A 325 21.44 4.13 9.98
CA LEU A 325 21.67 2.68 10.00
C LEU A 325 23.07 2.31 9.52
N ASP A 326 23.61 2.99 8.50
CA ASP A 326 24.98 2.78 8.05
C ASP A 326 26.03 3.21 9.10
N GLU A 327 25.80 4.33 9.78
CA GLU A 327 26.65 4.77 10.90
C GLU A 327 26.64 3.75 12.05
N LEU A 328 25.46 3.21 12.41
CA LEU A 328 25.34 2.16 13.42
C LEU A 328 26.06 0.86 13.03
N ARG A 329 26.05 0.49 11.75
CA ARG A 329 26.81 -0.66 11.24
C ARG A 329 28.30 -0.45 11.32
N VAL A 330 28.78 0.73 10.92
CA VAL A 330 30.21 1.07 10.97
C VAL A 330 30.72 1.13 12.41
N ALA A 331 29.87 1.55 13.34
CA ALA A 331 30.18 1.56 14.77
C ALA A 331 30.08 0.17 15.45
N GLU A 332 29.69 -0.88 14.72
CA GLU A 332 29.55 -2.26 15.21
C GLU A 332 28.72 -2.37 16.51
N ILE A 333 27.63 -1.60 16.58
CA ILE A 333 26.77 -1.52 17.77
C ILE A 333 26.14 -2.89 18.08
N SER A 334 26.20 -3.30 19.35
CA SER A 334 25.52 -4.50 19.83
C SER A 334 24.02 -4.28 20.07
N ILE A 335 23.23 -5.35 20.10
CA ILE A 335 21.77 -5.27 20.34
C ILE A 335 21.45 -4.56 21.66
N ASN A 336 22.19 -4.84 22.74
CA ASN A 336 21.92 -4.22 24.05
C ASN A 336 22.17 -2.70 24.02
N GLN A 337 23.29 -2.28 23.44
CA GLN A 337 23.59 -0.86 23.23
C GLN A 337 22.53 -0.17 22.36
N LEU A 338 21.97 -0.87 21.37
CA LEU A 338 20.90 -0.33 20.54
C LEU A 338 19.64 0.00 21.36
N TYR A 339 19.28 -0.83 22.35
CA TYR A 339 18.15 -0.53 23.25
C TYR A 339 18.41 0.74 24.07
N ASP A 340 19.63 0.91 24.57
CA ASP A 340 20.03 2.09 25.35
C ASP A 340 20.02 3.37 24.50
N LEU A 341 20.41 3.25 23.22
CA LEU A 341 20.46 4.36 22.26
C LEU A 341 19.12 4.66 21.59
N LYS A 342 18.08 3.83 21.75
CA LYS A 342 16.80 3.96 21.02
C LYS A 342 16.25 5.38 21.02
N ASN A 343 16.14 5.99 22.21
CA ASN A 343 15.51 7.30 22.36
C ASN A 343 16.38 8.44 21.79
N SER A 344 17.70 8.35 21.94
CA SER A 344 18.60 9.35 21.34
C SER A 344 18.60 9.23 19.82
N LEU A 345 18.59 8.01 19.26
CA LEU A 345 18.56 7.80 17.81
C LEU A 345 17.32 8.42 17.15
N ILE A 346 16.13 8.21 17.71
CA ILE A 346 14.89 8.82 17.18
C ILE A 346 14.94 10.33 17.31
N TYR A 347 15.43 10.83 18.45
CA TYR A 347 15.53 12.26 18.71
C TYR A 347 16.49 12.96 17.74
N ASP A 348 17.68 12.40 17.52
CA ASP A 348 18.67 12.92 16.58
C ASP A 348 18.14 12.90 15.14
N LEU A 349 17.42 11.84 14.78
CA LEU A 349 16.78 11.72 13.48
C LEU A 349 15.70 12.81 13.30
N TRP A 350 14.82 13.00 14.30
CA TRP A 350 13.81 14.05 14.30
C TRP A 350 14.45 15.44 14.19
N GLN A 351 15.41 15.75 15.07
CA GLN A 351 16.09 17.05 15.13
C GLN A 351 16.77 17.38 13.80
N SER A 352 17.51 16.43 13.23
CA SER A 352 18.19 16.65 11.96
C SER A 352 17.21 16.75 10.79
N THR A 353 16.04 16.10 10.87
CA THR A 353 14.97 16.23 9.85
C THR A 353 14.30 17.59 9.92
N VAL A 354 13.96 18.09 11.12
CA VAL A 354 13.42 19.46 11.29
C VAL A 354 14.39 20.48 10.71
N ALA A 355 15.69 20.36 11.00
CA ALA A 355 16.70 21.29 10.54
C ALA A 355 16.84 21.32 9.01
N ASP A 356 16.80 20.17 8.35
CA ASP A 356 16.97 20.09 6.89
C ASP A 356 15.67 20.42 6.14
N PHE A 357 14.52 19.99 6.64
CA PHE A 357 13.21 20.21 5.99
C PHE A 357 12.78 21.67 5.99
N PHE A 358 12.99 22.39 7.11
CA PHE A 358 12.64 23.81 7.21
C PHE A 358 13.79 24.75 6.83
N GLY A 359 14.96 24.19 6.50
CA GLY A 359 16.18 24.93 6.16
C GLY A 359 16.92 25.47 7.38
N ARG A 360 18.15 24.99 7.60
CA ARG A 360 18.97 25.26 8.80
C ARG A 360 19.14 26.75 9.14
N PHE A 361 19.27 27.57 8.11
CA PHE A 361 19.51 29.01 8.24
C PHE A 361 18.32 29.85 7.78
N SER A 362 17.16 29.21 7.59
CA SER A 362 15.96 29.90 7.16
C SER A 362 15.48 30.85 8.24
N ARG A 363 15.16 32.08 7.83
CA ARG A 363 14.70 33.16 8.70
C ARG A 363 13.33 33.61 8.25
N LEU A 364 12.38 33.62 9.18
CA LEU A 364 11.06 34.19 8.97
C LEU A 364 11.01 35.61 9.51
N GLN A 365 10.39 36.49 8.74
CA GLN A 365 9.96 37.80 9.21
C GLN A 365 8.58 37.61 9.88
N VAL A 366 8.52 37.79 11.19
CA VAL A 366 7.27 37.75 11.97
C VAL A 366 7.11 39.11 12.66
N GLY A 367 6.25 39.96 12.11
CA GLY A 367 6.20 41.39 12.47
C GLY A 367 7.54 42.07 12.16
N ASP A 368 8.11 42.78 13.14
CA ASP A 368 9.40 43.50 12.98
C ASP A 368 10.62 42.63 13.29
N ARG A 369 10.44 41.37 13.71
CA ARG A 369 11.54 40.49 14.12
C ARG A 369 11.87 39.45 13.06
N LYS A 370 13.17 39.22 12.86
CA LYS A 370 13.70 38.08 12.09
C LYS A 370 13.99 36.93 13.04
N LEU A 371 13.28 35.83 12.86
CA LEU A 371 13.39 34.64 13.71
C LEU A 371 13.98 33.48 12.91
N GLU A 372 14.94 32.77 13.51
CA GLU A 372 15.48 31.53 12.95
C GLU A 372 14.50 30.39 13.23
N ILE A 373 13.89 29.86 12.16
CA ILE A 373 12.74 28.94 12.25
C ILE A 373 13.12 27.70 13.07
N VAL A 374 14.22 27.06 12.68
CA VAL A 374 14.68 25.79 13.24
C VAL A 374 14.95 25.90 14.74
N ASN A 375 15.55 27.01 15.19
CA ASN A 375 15.80 27.23 16.62
C ASN A 375 14.52 27.24 17.44
N ILE A 376 13.42 27.78 16.89
CA ILE A 376 12.12 27.82 17.58
C ILE A 376 11.40 26.47 17.47
N LEU A 377 11.45 25.81 16.31
CA LEU A 377 10.83 24.49 16.14
C LEU A 377 11.45 23.43 17.05
N LEU A 378 12.75 23.56 17.35
CA LEU A 378 13.48 22.68 18.26
C LEU A 378 13.37 23.10 19.73
N GLN A 379 12.73 24.23 20.05
CA GLN A 379 12.48 24.63 21.43
C GLN A 379 11.45 23.71 22.08
N ASN A 380 11.74 23.29 23.32
CA ASN A 380 10.87 22.46 24.14
C ASN A 380 10.47 21.14 23.46
N PRO A 381 11.40 20.23 23.17
CA PRO A 381 11.10 18.98 22.47
C PRO A 381 10.28 17.97 23.30
N GLN A 382 10.18 18.17 24.62
CA GLN A 382 9.56 17.20 25.55
C GLN A 382 8.13 16.76 25.17
N PRO A 383 7.19 17.66 24.81
CA PRO A 383 5.85 17.26 24.39
C PRO A 383 5.86 16.38 23.13
N ILE A 384 6.75 16.66 22.17
CA ILE A 384 6.88 15.87 20.94
C ILE A 384 7.49 14.50 21.24
N GLN A 385 8.53 14.46 22.08
CA GLN A 385 9.18 13.22 22.49
C GLN A 385 8.18 12.27 23.15
N THR A 386 7.43 12.77 24.14
CA THR A 386 6.52 11.94 24.94
C THR A 386 5.20 11.61 24.24
N ALA A 387 4.67 12.51 23.41
CA ALA A 387 3.39 12.29 22.74
C ALA A 387 3.50 11.53 21.42
N ILE A 388 4.66 11.61 20.73
CA ILE A 388 4.85 11.04 19.39
C ILE A 388 6.05 10.10 19.38
N LEU A 389 7.27 10.61 19.57
CA LEU A 389 8.51 9.88 19.22
C LEU A 389 8.72 8.61 20.04
N GLN A 390 8.53 8.67 21.36
CA GLN A 390 8.70 7.53 22.26
C GLN A 390 7.58 6.50 22.12
N LYS A 391 6.43 6.91 21.59
CA LYS A 391 5.26 6.06 21.37
C LYS A 391 5.28 5.33 20.02
N ILE A 392 6.30 5.52 19.19
CA ILE A 392 6.39 4.81 17.91
C ILE A 392 6.61 3.31 18.20
N PRO A 393 5.65 2.44 17.82
CA PRO A 393 5.70 1.03 18.16
C PRO A 393 6.67 0.28 17.25
N LEU A 394 7.15 -0.87 17.74
CA LEU A 394 7.92 -1.86 16.99
C LEU A 394 9.23 -1.37 16.37
N LEU A 395 9.77 -0.24 16.84
CA LEU A 395 11.00 0.34 16.28
C LEU A 395 12.22 -0.56 16.47
N MET A 396 12.33 -1.23 17.62
CA MET A 396 13.48 -2.07 17.93
C MET A 396 13.48 -3.33 17.06
N GLU A 397 12.30 -3.85 16.77
CA GLU A 397 12.05 -4.96 15.86
C GLU A 397 12.51 -4.58 14.45
N LEU A 398 12.15 -3.38 13.97
CA LEU A 398 12.63 -2.85 12.69
C LEU A 398 14.17 -2.69 12.67
N PHE A 399 14.76 -2.09 13.71
CA PHE A 399 16.21 -1.83 13.72
C PHE A 399 17.00 -3.13 13.84
N THR A 400 16.56 -4.07 14.67
CA THR A 400 17.24 -5.36 14.82
C THR A 400 17.09 -6.24 13.59
N TYR A 401 15.95 -6.16 12.89
CA TYR A 401 15.76 -6.73 11.56
C TYR A 401 16.76 -6.15 10.55
N LEU A 402 16.86 -4.82 10.45
CA LEU A 402 17.70 -4.14 9.45
C LEU A 402 19.22 -4.20 9.72
N LEU A 403 19.63 -4.23 10.99
CA LEU A 403 21.04 -4.21 11.38
C LEU A 403 21.61 -5.62 11.53
N PHE A 404 20.83 -6.57 12.06
CA PHE A 404 21.31 -7.89 12.45
C PHE A 404 20.59 -9.05 11.73
N GLN A 405 19.66 -8.77 10.81
CA GLN A 405 18.85 -9.80 10.12
C GLN A 405 18.08 -10.70 11.09
N ARG A 406 17.61 -10.12 12.20
CA ARG A 406 16.85 -10.88 13.18
C ARG A 406 15.48 -11.26 12.62
N ASP A 407 15.06 -12.50 12.87
CA ASP A 407 13.71 -12.97 12.60
C ASP A 407 12.65 -12.06 13.23
N LEU A 408 11.51 -11.94 12.54
CA LEU A 408 10.35 -11.21 13.04
C LEU A 408 9.33 -12.19 13.60
N GLN A 409 8.77 -11.84 14.76
CA GLN A 409 7.68 -12.57 15.38
C GLN A 409 6.35 -12.06 14.82
N ILE A 410 5.62 -12.93 14.13
CA ILE A 410 4.32 -12.65 13.51
C ILE A 410 3.33 -13.67 14.05
N ASP A 411 2.28 -13.23 14.74
CA ASP A 411 1.27 -14.10 15.36
C ASP A 411 1.89 -15.24 16.18
N ASN A 412 2.93 -14.91 16.97
CA ASN A 412 3.68 -15.84 17.82
C ASN A 412 4.46 -16.93 17.05
N THR A 413 4.72 -16.71 15.76
CA THR A 413 5.56 -17.54 14.90
C THR A 413 6.80 -16.76 14.46
N SER A 414 7.98 -17.37 14.55
CA SER A 414 9.23 -16.77 14.09
C SER A 414 9.36 -16.92 12.58
N TYR A 415 9.45 -15.81 11.87
CA TYR A 415 9.68 -15.77 10.44
C TYR A 415 11.10 -15.31 10.13
N PRO A 416 11.88 -16.08 9.34
CA PRO A 416 13.21 -15.68 8.88
C PRO A 416 13.20 -14.30 8.21
N ALA A 417 14.29 -13.54 8.36
CA ALA A 417 14.34 -12.16 7.87
C ALA A 417 14.15 -12.01 6.35
N ASP A 418 14.49 -13.04 5.59
CA ASP A 418 14.35 -13.15 4.14
C ASP A 418 12.96 -13.58 3.67
N SER A 419 12.09 -14.05 4.58
CA SER A 419 10.74 -14.49 4.26
C SER A 419 9.85 -13.32 3.77
N PRO A 420 8.90 -13.59 2.85
CA PRO A 420 7.99 -12.55 2.37
C PRO A 420 7.09 -11.99 3.48
N GLU A 421 6.73 -12.80 4.48
CA GLU A 421 5.94 -12.37 5.63
C GLU A 421 6.72 -11.37 6.49
N ALA A 422 7.99 -11.68 6.83
CA ALA A 422 8.84 -10.77 7.58
C ALA A 422 9.07 -9.45 6.81
N GLN A 423 9.34 -9.53 5.51
CA GLN A 423 9.52 -8.34 4.67
C GLN A 423 8.26 -7.46 4.64
N SER A 424 7.08 -8.07 4.51
CA SER A 424 5.81 -7.35 4.51
C SER A 424 5.55 -6.64 5.85
N GLN A 425 5.80 -7.32 6.97
CA GLN A 425 5.63 -6.74 8.30
C GLN A 425 6.67 -5.64 8.59
N ALA A 426 7.94 -5.87 8.26
CA ALA A 426 8.99 -4.87 8.36
C ALA A 426 8.64 -3.61 7.56
N LEU A 427 8.04 -3.79 6.38
CA LEU A 427 7.63 -2.69 5.52
C LEU A 427 6.50 -1.88 6.17
N MET A 428 5.49 -2.53 6.75
CA MET A 428 4.43 -1.83 7.48
C MET A 428 4.97 -1.05 8.69
N ILE A 429 5.94 -1.61 9.42
CA ILE A 429 6.57 -0.94 10.57
C ILE A 429 7.39 0.27 10.09
N LEU A 430 8.15 0.14 9.00
CA LEU A 430 8.91 1.22 8.38
C LEU A 430 7.99 2.35 7.91
N GLU A 431 6.91 2.04 7.18
CA GLU A 431 5.94 3.03 6.71
C GLU A 431 5.34 3.82 7.87
N ASN A 432 4.91 3.12 8.94
CA ASN A 432 4.40 3.76 10.13
C ASN A 432 5.45 4.65 10.81
N PHE A 433 6.69 4.18 10.91
CA PHE A 433 7.79 4.97 11.46
C PHE A 433 7.98 6.28 10.70
N LEU A 434 8.03 6.25 9.35
CA LEU A 434 8.17 7.45 8.53
C LEU A 434 7.02 8.43 8.78
N ILE A 435 5.78 7.94 8.80
CA ILE A 435 4.59 8.78 9.00
C ILE A 435 4.60 9.42 10.39
N GLN A 436 4.91 8.65 11.44
CA GLN A 436 4.92 9.16 12.80
C GLN A 436 6.08 10.14 13.05
N LEU A 437 7.26 9.90 12.49
CA LEU A 437 8.36 10.85 12.58
C LEU A 437 8.02 12.14 11.82
N ALA A 438 7.41 12.03 10.64
CA ALA A 438 6.96 13.19 9.86
C ALA A 438 5.91 14.00 10.62
N ASN A 439 4.99 13.33 11.32
CA ASN A 439 4.04 13.99 12.22
C ASN A 439 4.78 14.77 13.32
N GLY A 440 5.80 14.16 13.93
CA GLY A 440 6.67 14.82 14.91
C GLY A 440 7.42 16.04 14.35
N VAL A 441 7.82 16.02 13.08
CA VAL A 441 8.49 17.16 12.41
C VAL A 441 7.53 18.32 12.18
N VAL A 442 6.28 18.04 11.83
CA VAL A 442 5.27 19.07 11.53
C VAL A 442 4.60 19.62 12.80
N GLN A 443 4.54 18.85 13.89
CA GLN A 443 3.86 19.27 15.12
C GLN A 443 4.36 20.61 15.69
N PRO A 444 5.67 20.89 15.81
CA PRO A 444 6.15 22.18 16.31
C PRO A 444 5.78 23.34 15.37
N LEU A 445 5.73 23.09 14.06
CA LEU A 445 5.31 24.10 13.08
C LEU A 445 3.87 24.55 13.35
N LEU A 446 2.99 23.60 13.64
CA LEU A 446 1.58 23.85 14.00
C LEU A 446 1.42 24.58 15.34
N ASN A 447 2.40 24.51 16.24
CA ASN A 447 2.33 25.20 17.52
C ASN A 447 2.84 26.63 17.43
N TYR A 448 3.94 26.85 16.71
CA TYR A 448 4.64 28.13 16.73
C TYR A 448 4.38 29.00 15.50
N PHE A 449 4.10 28.41 14.34
CA PHE A 449 4.05 29.13 13.06
C PHE A 449 2.85 28.82 12.19
N ALA A 450 1.79 28.22 12.74
CA ALA A 450 0.60 27.82 11.99
C ALA A 450 -0.02 28.97 11.17
N ASP A 451 -0.03 30.18 11.73
CA ASP A 451 -0.66 31.33 11.08
C ASP A 451 0.29 32.23 10.26
N VAL A 452 1.56 31.86 10.13
CA VAL A 452 2.54 32.66 9.37
C VAL A 452 2.32 32.52 7.87
N GLU A 453 2.13 33.64 7.18
CA GLU A 453 1.74 33.65 5.76
C GLU A 453 2.75 32.99 4.83
N VAL A 454 4.06 33.20 5.07
CA VAL A 454 5.13 32.53 4.30
C VAL A 454 5.06 31.00 4.47
N ILE A 455 4.81 30.52 5.69
CA ILE A 455 4.66 29.09 5.96
C ILE A 455 3.43 28.52 5.24
N LYS A 456 2.30 29.23 5.29
CA LYS A 456 1.07 28.84 4.56
C LYS A 456 1.34 28.71 3.06
N GLN A 457 2.04 29.69 2.50
CA GLN A 457 2.34 29.78 1.07
C GLN A 457 3.41 28.81 0.58
N ASP A 458 4.28 28.31 1.45
CA ASP A 458 5.33 27.36 1.07
C ASP A 458 4.94 25.91 1.37
N PHE A 459 4.26 25.66 2.49
CA PHE A 459 4.04 24.32 3.01
C PHE A 459 2.61 23.81 2.90
N TYR A 460 1.59 24.66 3.07
CA TYR A 460 0.22 24.18 3.36
C TYR A 460 -0.62 23.88 2.14
N ASP A 461 -1.44 22.83 2.21
CA ASP A 461 -2.45 22.51 1.21
C ASP A 461 -3.45 23.68 1.10
N ARG A 462 -3.81 24.05 -0.14
CA ARG A 462 -4.74 25.16 -0.40
C ARG A 462 -6.10 24.97 0.27
N ARG A 463 -6.53 23.73 0.51
CA ARG A 463 -7.77 23.39 1.21
C ARG A 463 -7.75 23.79 2.69
N LEU A 464 -6.56 23.85 3.29
CA LEU A 464 -6.35 24.08 4.73
C LEU A 464 -5.61 25.41 5.00
N ILE A 465 -5.56 26.34 4.05
CA ILE A 465 -4.74 27.55 4.16
C ILE A 465 -5.37 28.67 4.99
N SER A 466 -6.71 28.68 5.11
CA SER A 466 -7.41 29.73 5.85
C SER A 466 -7.20 29.56 7.36
N THR A 467 -7.06 30.66 8.09
CA THR A 467 -6.89 30.64 9.57
C THR A 467 -7.99 29.83 10.26
N ARG A 468 -9.23 29.89 9.78
CA ARG A 468 -10.34 29.10 10.34
C ARG A 468 -10.11 27.59 10.18
N GLU A 469 -9.69 27.14 8.99
CA GLU A 469 -9.46 25.71 8.74
C GLU A 469 -8.21 25.21 9.47
N ILE A 470 -7.18 26.05 9.61
CA ILE A 470 -5.98 25.74 10.42
C ILE A 470 -6.37 25.53 11.89
N GLU A 471 -7.17 26.44 12.47
CA GLU A 471 -7.63 26.30 13.85
C GLU A 471 -8.54 25.08 14.03
N ARG A 472 -9.43 24.78 13.07
CA ARG A 472 -10.22 23.53 13.10
C ARG A 472 -9.30 22.31 13.10
N PHE A 473 -8.33 22.27 12.19
CA PHE A 473 -7.37 21.17 12.08
C PHE A 473 -6.54 20.99 13.36
N ARG A 474 -6.05 22.07 13.97
CA ARG A 474 -5.34 22.02 15.27
C ARG A 474 -6.24 21.50 16.39
N ASN A 475 -7.51 21.87 16.41
CA ASN A 475 -8.48 21.36 17.37
C ASN A 475 -8.77 19.87 17.17
N ASP A 476 -8.86 19.41 15.92
CA ASP A 476 -9.04 17.99 15.58
C ASP A 476 -7.82 17.17 16.01
N LEU A 477 -6.60 17.68 15.82
CA LEU A 477 -5.37 17.07 16.34
C LEU A 477 -5.36 17.03 17.88
N SER A 478 -5.77 18.10 18.55
CA SER A 478 -5.90 18.12 20.02
C SER A 478 -6.91 17.07 20.52
N TRP A 479 -8.01 16.85 19.79
CA TRP A 479 -8.94 15.76 20.05
C TRP A 479 -8.32 14.39 19.81
N LYS A 480 -7.53 14.20 18.75
CA LYS A 480 -6.77 12.96 18.51
C LYS A 480 -5.92 12.60 19.73
N TYR A 481 -5.10 13.53 20.24
CA TYR A 481 -4.23 13.23 21.39
C TYR A 481 -5.01 12.82 22.64
N ARG A 482 -6.11 13.52 22.93
CA ARG A 482 -6.99 13.18 24.06
C ARG A 482 -7.63 11.81 23.88
N LEU A 483 -8.23 11.55 22.72
CA LEU A 483 -8.88 10.27 22.43
C LEU A 483 -7.87 9.12 22.46
N ASN A 484 -6.66 9.33 21.93
CA ASN A 484 -5.63 8.30 21.94
C ASN A 484 -5.17 7.97 23.36
N ASN A 485 -4.90 8.98 24.18
CA ASN A 485 -4.42 8.78 25.55
C ASN A 485 -5.47 8.13 26.46
N TYR A 486 -6.76 8.40 26.26
CA TYR A 486 -7.82 7.92 27.15
C TYR A 486 -8.57 6.69 26.66
N ILE A 487 -8.71 6.50 25.33
CA ILE A 487 -9.61 5.50 24.76
C ILE A 487 -8.89 4.59 23.76
N ASN A 488 -8.28 5.13 22.69
CA ASN A 488 -7.79 4.28 21.60
C ASN A 488 -6.57 3.45 22.00
N GLU A 489 -5.56 4.06 22.63
CA GLU A 489 -4.35 3.33 23.06
C GLU A 489 -4.68 2.27 24.12
N PRO A 490 -5.47 2.56 25.18
CA PRO A 490 -5.88 1.54 26.14
C PRO A 490 -6.68 0.40 25.50
N THR A 491 -7.56 0.72 24.53
CA THR A 491 -8.31 -0.29 23.77
C THR A 491 -7.36 -1.18 22.96
N ALA A 492 -6.39 -0.60 22.26
CA ALA A 492 -5.40 -1.33 21.48
C ALA A 492 -4.49 -2.21 22.35
N ILE A 493 -4.10 -1.73 23.54
CA ILE A 493 -3.38 -2.52 24.56
C ILE A 493 -4.22 -3.72 25.01
N PHE A 494 -5.50 -3.50 25.36
CA PHE A 494 -6.41 -4.56 25.78
C PHE A 494 -6.63 -5.62 24.68
N GLU A 495 -6.76 -5.18 23.43
CA GLU A 495 -6.92 -6.05 22.26
C GLU A 495 -5.59 -6.64 21.76
N SER A 496 -4.46 -6.40 22.45
CA SER A 496 -3.12 -6.90 22.10
C SER A 496 -2.73 -6.60 20.66
N ARG A 497 -2.91 -5.35 20.24
CA ARG A 497 -2.55 -4.89 18.89
C ARG A 497 -1.87 -3.54 18.89
N TYR A 498 -1.04 -3.34 17.87
CA TYR A 498 -0.56 -2.03 17.46
C TYR A 498 -1.32 -1.59 16.23
N GLU A 499 -1.77 -0.34 16.27
CA GLU A 499 -2.39 0.31 15.13
C GLU A 499 -1.32 1.09 14.36
N LEU A 500 -1.18 0.80 13.06
CA LEU A 500 -0.12 1.34 12.21
C LEU A 500 -0.72 2.11 11.04
N PHE A 501 0.00 3.12 10.57
CA PHE A 501 -0.28 3.80 9.30
C PHE A 501 0.58 3.22 8.19
N VAL A 502 -0.02 2.98 7.03
CA VAL A 502 0.62 2.37 5.86
C VAL A 502 0.27 3.13 4.58
N PHE A 503 1.16 3.07 3.59
CA PHE A 503 0.93 3.62 2.26
C PHE A 503 0.13 2.62 1.43
N ALA A 504 -1.15 2.91 1.21
CA ALA A 504 -2.07 2.11 0.44
C ALA A 504 -2.40 2.78 -0.92
N PRO A 505 -2.96 2.04 -1.90
CA PRO A 505 -3.25 2.59 -3.23
C PRO A 505 -4.16 3.82 -3.25
N ARG A 506 -5.00 3.98 -2.22
CA ARG A 506 -5.93 5.12 -2.10
C ARG A 506 -5.38 6.27 -1.25
N GLY A 507 -4.26 6.10 -0.56
CA GLY A 507 -3.85 7.04 0.48
C GLY A 507 -3.10 6.39 1.64
N ILE A 508 -2.85 7.18 2.68
CA ILE A 508 -2.42 6.68 3.98
C ILE A 508 -3.61 6.01 4.64
N ALA A 509 -3.48 4.71 4.92
CA ALA A 509 -4.51 3.88 5.53
C ALA A 509 -4.04 3.34 6.89
N LYS A 510 -4.98 2.79 7.65
CA LYS A 510 -4.73 2.17 8.94
C LYS A 510 -4.71 0.65 8.80
N THR A 511 -3.77 0.00 9.46
CA THR A 511 -3.71 -1.46 9.63
C THR A 511 -3.42 -1.79 11.09
N SER A 512 -3.50 -3.07 11.45
CA SER A 512 -3.16 -3.53 12.80
C SER A 512 -2.26 -4.75 12.76
N ILE A 513 -1.31 -4.81 13.69
CA ILE A 513 -0.45 -5.96 13.93
C ILE A 513 -0.71 -6.48 15.34
N TYR A 514 -0.92 -7.78 15.48
CA TYR A 514 -1.02 -8.41 16.79
C TYR A 514 0.35 -8.42 17.49
N ALA A 515 0.36 -8.05 18.76
CA ALA A 515 1.54 -8.15 19.61
C ALA A 515 1.11 -8.34 21.07
N PRO A 516 1.78 -9.18 21.86
CA PRO A 516 1.46 -9.34 23.27
C PRO A 516 1.81 -8.06 24.05
N ARG A 517 0.80 -7.39 24.63
CA ARG A 517 0.95 -6.09 25.35
C ARG A 517 0.63 -6.17 26.85
N ASN A 518 0.81 -7.35 27.45
CA ASN A 518 0.48 -7.60 28.86
C ASN A 518 1.21 -6.68 29.85
N GLN A 519 2.48 -6.36 29.59
CA GLN A 519 3.26 -5.45 30.45
C GLN A 519 2.74 -4.02 30.42
N GLU A 520 2.23 -3.57 29.27
CA GLU A 520 1.65 -2.24 29.14
C GLU A 520 0.26 -2.18 29.78
N LEU A 521 -0.52 -3.26 29.65
CA LEU A 521 -1.84 -3.39 30.27
C LEU A 521 -1.78 -3.26 31.80
N THR A 522 -0.76 -3.85 32.44
CA THR A 522 -0.59 -3.77 33.91
C THR A 522 -0.11 -2.40 34.39
N GLN A 523 0.46 -1.58 33.50
CA GLN A 523 0.91 -0.23 33.80
C GLN A 523 -0.19 0.83 33.62
N LEU A 524 -1.33 0.48 33.02
CA LEU A 524 -2.45 1.39 32.86
C LEU A 524 -3.03 1.79 34.22
N SER A 525 -3.34 3.09 34.37
CA SER A 525 -3.95 3.65 35.57
C SER A 525 -4.95 4.74 35.21
N GLY A 526 -5.85 5.08 36.14
CA GLY A 526 -6.83 6.15 35.96
C GLY A 526 -7.85 5.86 34.85
N MET A 527 -8.13 6.86 34.01
CA MET A 527 -9.11 6.75 32.91
C MET A 527 -8.77 5.66 31.88
N PRO A 528 -7.51 5.50 31.42
CA PRO A 528 -7.10 4.36 30.60
C PRO A 528 -7.53 2.99 31.15
N LEU A 529 -7.27 2.74 32.43
CA LEU A 529 -7.66 1.49 33.09
C LEU A 529 -9.18 1.35 33.19
N ALA A 530 -9.89 2.44 33.46
CA ALA A 530 -11.35 2.41 33.49
C ALA A 530 -11.95 2.01 32.14
N VAL A 531 -11.35 2.43 31.02
CA VAL A 531 -11.78 2.01 29.67
C VAL A 531 -11.57 0.52 29.45
N THR A 532 -10.42 -0.04 29.82
CA THR A 532 -10.17 -1.48 29.66
C THR A 532 -11.11 -2.32 30.54
N LEU A 533 -11.37 -1.90 31.77
CA LEU A 533 -12.35 -2.55 32.66
C LEU A 533 -13.77 -2.47 32.11
N LEU A 534 -14.13 -1.36 31.46
CA LEU A 534 -15.44 -1.21 30.83
C LEU A 534 -15.60 -2.13 29.61
N LEU A 535 -14.54 -2.32 28.82
CA LEU A 535 -14.51 -3.29 27.73
C LEU A 535 -14.64 -4.73 28.25
N GLU A 536 -13.90 -5.09 29.30
CA GLU A 536 -14.00 -6.39 29.95
C GLU A 536 -15.42 -6.64 30.51
N PHE A 537 -15.98 -5.66 31.21
CA PHE A 537 -17.35 -5.71 31.73
C PHE A 537 -18.39 -5.85 30.62
N ARG A 538 -18.24 -5.10 29.52
CA ARG A 538 -19.09 -5.21 28.33
C ARG A 538 -19.04 -6.62 27.78
N ASP A 539 -17.86 -7.21 27.64
CA ASP A 539 -17.68 -8.54 27.06
C ASP A 539 -18.17 -9.65 28.00
N ALA A 540 -18.12 -9.43 29.33
CA ALA A 540 -18.70 -10.32 30.33
C ALA A 540 -20.24 -10.27 30.39
N ILE A 541 -20.84 -9.13 30.05
CA ILE A 541 -22.31 -8.91 30.12
C ILE A 541 -23.00 -9.14 28.79
N ALA A 542 -22.38 -8.79 27.67
CA ALA A 542 -22.98 -8.91 26.34
C ALA A 542 -23.61 -10.29 26.07
N PRO A 543 -23.01 -11.44 26.45
CA PRO A 543 -23.63 -12.75 26.32
C PRO A 543 -24.91 -12.90 27.16
N ARG A 544 -24.91 -12.39 28.40
CA ARG A 544 -26.05 -12.47 29.32
C ARG A 544 -27.19 -11.55 28.91
N LEU A 545 -26.87 -10.36 28.40
CA LEU A 545 -27.89 -9.44 27.91
C LEU A 545 -28.54 -9.96 26.63
N LYS A 546 -27.75 -10.54 25.70
CA LYS A 546 -28.26 -11.22 24.50
C LYS A 546 -29.17 -12.41 24.86
N SER A 547 -28.81 -13.20 25.87
CA SER A 547 -29.66 -14.32 26.29
C SER A 547 -30.97 -13.86 26.93
N LEU A 548 -30.96 -12.81 27.76
CA LEU A 548 -32.19 -12.21 28.29
C LEU A 548 -33.08 -11.66 27.18
N LEU A 549 -32.54 -10.90 26.23
CA LEU A 549 -33.29 -10.38 25.08
C LEU A 549 -33.88 -11.52 24.22
N ALA A 550 -33.17 -12.63 24.04
CA ALA A 550 -33.70 -13.81 23.34
C ALA A 550 -34.85 -14.48 24.11
N ILE A 551 -34.81 -14.50 25.46
CA ILE A 551 -35.90 -14.99 26.30
C ILE A 551 -37.12 -14.07 26.20
N PHE A 552 -36.94 -12.75 26.26
CA PHE A 552 -38.05 -11.80 26.08
C PHE A 552 -38.64 -11.86 24.67
N GLY A 553 -37.80 -12.00 23.64
CA GLY A 553 -38.23 -12.17 22.26
C GLY A 553 -39.04 -13.46 22.06
N SER A 554 -38.59 -14.58 22.62
CA SER A 554 -39.36 -15.83 22.57
C SER A 554 -40.66 -15.75 23.37
N GLY A 555 -40.67 -15.06 24.50
CA GLY A 555 -41.89 -14.77 25.27
C GLY A 555 -42.91 -13.95 24.48
N ILE A 556 -42.47 -12.90 23.78
CA ILE A 556 -43.32 -12.08 22.91
C ILE A 556 -43.89 -12.91 21.74
N VAL A 557 -43.04 -13.71 21.08
CA VAL A 557 -43.48 -14.60 19.99
C VAL A 557 -44.48 -15.66 20.51
N PHE A 558 -44.24 -16.21 21.70
CA PHE A 558 -45.16 -17.14 22.35
C PHE A 558 -46.52 -16.48 22.63
N ILE A 559 -46.55 -15.26 23.18
CA ILE A 559 -47.80 -14.53 23.42
C ILE A 559 -48.55 -14.26 22.11
N LEU A 560 -47.85 -13.78 21.07
CA LEU A 560 -48.44 -13.52 19.76
C LEU A 560 -49.01 -14.79 19.10
N THR A 561 -48.27 -15.90 19.15
CA THR A 561 -48.68 -17.13 18.45
C THR A 561 -49.67 -17.98 19.26
N GLN A 562 -49.41 -18.20 20.56
CA GLN A 562 -50.19 -19.10 21.39
C GLN A 562 -51.36 -18.43 22.10
N VAL A 563 -51.21 -17.18 22.55
CA VAL A 563 -52.29 -16.50 23.27
C VAL A 563 -53.21 -15.81 22.28
N ILE A 564 -52.65 -14.93 21.44
CA ILE A 564 -53.44 -14.15 20.48
C ILE A 564 -53.90 -15.03 19.32
N GLY A 565 -53.00 -15.84 18.74
CA GLY A 565 -53.34 -16.76 17.65
C GLY A 565 -54.41 -17.80 18.01
N ARG A 566 -54.35 -18.41 19.20
CA ARG A 566 -55.41 -19.33 19.65
C ARG A 566 -56.71 -18.59 20.00
N GLY A 567 -56.62 -17.39 20.57
CA GLY A 567 -57.80 -16.55 20.83
C GLY A 567 -58.57 -16.22 19.55
N LEU A 568 -57.88 -15.75 18.51
CA LEU A 568 -58.47 -15.51 17.18
C LEU A 568 -59.01 -16.78 16.54
N GLY A 569 -58.30 -17.91 16.67
CA GLY A 569 -58.76 -19.20 16.16
C GLY A 569 -60.04 -19.71 16.83
N LEU A 570 -60.22 -19.47 18.13
CA LEU A 570 -61.45 -19.81 18.86
C LEU A 570 -62.61 -18.90 18.46
N ILE A 571 -62.36 -17.59 18.28
CA ILE A 571 -63.37 -16.65 17.80
C ILE A 571 -63.81 -17.02 16.37
N GLY A 572 -62.85 -17.33 15.48
CA GLY A 572 -63.14 -17.79 14.12
C GLY A 572 -63.97 -19.08 14.10
N ARG A 573 -63.64 -20.07 14.96
CA ARG A 573 -64.44 -21.29 15.12
C ARG A 573 -65.84 -21.02 15.68
N GLY A 574 -65.97 -20.11 16.64
CA GLY A 574 -67.26 -19.71 17.19
C GLY A 574 -68.16 -19.03 16.14
N ILE A 575 -67.58 -18.18 15.30
CA ILE A 575 -68.30 -17.54 14.18
C ILE A 575 -68.72 -18.57 13.12
N LEU A 576 -67.83 -19.50 12.76
CA LEU A 576 -68.13 -20.60 11.82
C LEU A 576 -69.24 -21.53 12.35
N GLN A 577 -69.24 -21.85 13.64
CA GLN A 577 -70.31 -22.64 14.28
C GLN A 577 -71.62 -21.85 14.40
N GLY A 578 -71.55 -20.54 14.63
CA GLY A 578 -72.72 -19.65 14.62
C GLY A 578 -73.37 -19.55 13.24
N ILE A 579 -72.59 -19.42 12.17
CA ILE A 579 -73.08 -19.32 10.79
C ILE A 579 -73.58 -20.69 10.28
N GLY A 580 -72.95 -21.80 10.71
CA GLY A 580 -73.37 -23.16 10.34
C GLY A 580 -74.77 -23.54 10.84
N ASN A 581 -75.24 -22.97 11.95
CA ASN A 581 -76.59 -23.24 12.46
C ASN A 581 -77.68 -22.37 11.81
N VAL A 582 -77.35 -21.20 11.26
CA VAL A 582 -78.34 -20.32 10.61
C VAL A 582 -78.71 -20.82 9.20
N SER A 583 -77.81 -21.56 8.54
CA SER A 583 -78.06 -22.11 7.20
C SER A 583 -79.00 -23.34 7.17
N LEU A 584 -79.16 -24.03 8.31
CA LEU A 584 -80.06 -25.20 8.40
C LEU A 584 -81.51 -24.84 8.71
N THR A 585 -81.79 -23.64 9.26
CA THR A 585 -83.16 -23.21 9.55
C THR A 585 -83.87 -22.70 8.29
N ASP A 586 -83.15 -22.05 7.38
CA ASP A 586 -83.74 -21.50 6.14
C ASP A 586 -84.06 -22.56 5.08
N LYS A 587 -83.35 -23.70 5.10
CA LYS A 587 -83.62 -24.82 4.18
C LYS A 587 -84.89 -25.60 4.55
N ASN A 588 -85.33 -25.56 5.81
CA ASN A 588 -86.58 -26.19 6.25
C ASN A 588 -87.80 -25.28 6.09
N LEU A 589 -87.64 -23.96 6.07
CA LEU A 589 -88.75 -23.02 5.82
C LEU A 589 -89.13 -22.97 4.34
N ARG A 590 -88.17 -23.07 3.41
CA ARG A 590 -88.44 -23.14 1.97
C ARG A 590 -89.08 -24.45 1.50
N ARG A 591 -88.88 -25.56 2.23
CA ARG A 591 -89.47 -26.87 1.87
C ARG A 591 -90.92 -27.02 2.31
N ASN A 592 -91.39 -26.19 3.25
CA ASN A 592 -92.79 -26.18 3.70
C ASN A 592 -93.67 -25.17 2.94
N SER A 593 -93.09 -24.16 2.27
CA SER A 593 -93.85 -23.22 1.42
C SER A 593 -94.25 -23.82 0.07
N GLU A 594 -93.48 -24.76 -0.49
CA GLU A 594 -93.81 -25.43 -1.76
C GLU A 594 -94.88 -26.54 -1.63
N LYS A 595 -95.21 -26.97 -0.41
CA LYS A 595 -96.27 -27.96 -0.16
C LYS A 595 -97.67 -27.36 0.09
N ARG A 596 -97.82 -26.03 0.11
CA ARG A 596 -99.11 -25.35 0.35
C ARG A 596 -99.75 -24.71 -0.91
N GLN A 597 -99.19 -24.91 -2.09
CA GLN A 597 -99.80 -24.47 -3.38
C GLN A 597 -100.31 -25.63 -4.26
N ARG A 598 -100.42 -26.84 -3.71
CA ARG A 598 -101.22 -27.93 -4.29
C ARG A 598 -102.04 -28.56 -3.17
N GLY A 599 -103.27 -28.10 -3.01
CA GLY A 599 -104.24 -28.52 -2.01
C GLY A 599 -105.42 -27.58 -2.02
#